data_AF-A0A1C5STU1-F1
#
_entry.id   AF-A0A1C5STU1-F1
#
_cell.length_a   1.000
_cell.length_b   1.000
_cell.length_c   1.000
_cell.angle_alpha   90.00
_cell.angle_beta   90.00
_cell.angle_gamma   90.00
#
_symmetry.space_group_name_H-M   'P 1'
#
loop_
_entity.id
_entity.type
_entity.pdbx_description
1 polymer ?
#
loop_
_entity_poly.entity_id
_entity_poly.type
_entity_poly.pdbx_seq_one_letter_code
_entity_poly.pdbx_strand_id
1 'polypeptide(L)' 'MNRKIPLSERYYPVLEQMIFERGIKKKDVAKALNITPRGLSLKLTGRRKFLWDEVCAMQEVFFSDLDKDKLLKKRVSK' A
#
# COMPACT_ATOMS: atom_id res chain seq x y z
N MET A 1 -6.85 -21.13 1.66
CA MET A 1 -7.84 -20.21 2.27
C MET A 1 -7.42 -18.76 2.02
N ASN A 2 -7.97 -18.10 0.99
CA ASN A 2 -7.71 -16.68 0.71
C ASN A 2 -8.58 -15.82 1.64
N ARG A 3 -8.04 -15.39 2.78
CA ARG A 3 -8.72 -14.37 3.62
C ARG A 3 -8.71 -13.05 2.85
N LYS A 4 -9.84 -12.66 2.27
CA LYS A 4 -10.08 -11.28 1.82
C LYS A 4 -10.18 -10.43 3.09
N ILE A 5 -9.10 -9.73 3.43
CA ILE A 5 -9.08 -8.84 4.58
C ILE A 5 -9.92 -7.60 4.22
N PRO A 6 -11.01 -7.32 4.97
CA PRO A 6 -11.89 -6.21 4.69
C PRO A 6 -11.12 -4.88 4.79
N LEU A 7 -11.49 -3.90 3.94
CA LEU A 7 -10.87 -2.56 3.90
C LEU A 7 -10.84 -1.88 5.28
N SER A 8 -11.78 -2.22 6.16
CA SER A 8 -11.92 -1.71 7.52
C SER A 8 -10.80 -2.07 8.49
N GLU A 9 -10.02 -3.13 8.23
CA GLU A 9 -8.88 -3.57 9.06
C GLU A 9 -7.52 -3.20 8.46
N ARG A 10 -7.50 -2.39 7.39
CA ARG A 10 -6.26 -2.07 6.68
C ARG A 10 -5.59 -0.87 7.29
N TYR A 11 -4.28 -1.00 7.49
CA TYR A 11 -3.46 0.01 8.13
C TYR A 11 -3.21 1.23 7.22
N TYR A 12 -3.26 1.01 5.90
CA TYR A 12 -3.14 2.04 4.86
C TYR A 12 -4.37 2.06 3.93
N PRO A 13 -5.50 2.62 4.39
CA PRO A 13 -6.73 2.63 3.62
C PRO A 13 -6.64 3.53 2.39
N VAL A 14 -5.97 4.69 2.50
CA VAL A 14 -5.78 5.62 1.39
C VAL A 14 -4.95 4.99 0.28
N LEU A 15 -3.83 4.35 0.62
CA LEU A 15 -3.00 3.65 -0.36
C LEU A 15 -3.79 2.59 -1.13
N GLU A 16 -4.57 1.74 -0.44
CA GLU A 16 -5.38 0.71 -1.14
C GLU A 16 -6.49 1.32 -1.99
N GLN A 17 -7.09 2.42 -1.53
CA GLN A 17 -8.08 3.14 -2.32
C GLN A 17 -7.46 3.71 -3.58
N MET A 18 -6.32 4.39 -3.50
CA MET A 18 -5.63 4.96 -4.67
C MET A 18 -5.14 3.86 -5.64
N ILE A 19 -4.67 2.71 -5.10
CA ILE A 19 -4.35 1.53 -5.93
C ILE A 19 -5.58 1.07 -6.71
N PHE A 20 -6.74 1.00 -6.05
CA PHE A 20 -7.99 0.59 -6.67
C PHE A 20 -8.51 1.62 -7.69
N GLU A 21 -8.55 2.90 -7.33
CA GLU A 21 -9.02 4.00 -8.18
C GLU A 21 -8.17 4.17 -9.43
N ARG A 22 -6.84 4.02 -9.32
CA ARG A 22 -5.93 4.07 -10.47
C ARG A 22 -5.85 2.76 -11.24
N GLY A 23 -6.58 1.71 -10.83
CA GLY A 23 -6.55 0.39 -11.48
C GLY A 23 -5.19 -0.33 -11.37
N ILE A 24 -4.36 0.06 -10.41
CA ILE A 24 -3.03 -0.51 -10.20
C ILE A 24 -3.18 -1.91 -9.63
N LYS A 25 -2.54 -2.91 -10.25
CA LYS A 25 -2.56 -4.26 -9.71
C LYS A 25 -1.55 -4.38 -8.57
N LYS A 26 -1.95 -5.02 -7.48
CA LYS A 26 -1.05 -5.34 -6.35
C LYS A 26 0.20 -6.13 -6.77
N LYS A 27 0.12 -6.90 -7.85
CA LYS A 27 1.27 -7.62 -8.41
C LYS A 27 2.34 -6.67 -8.98
N ASP A 28 1.91 -5.60 -9.66
CA ASP A 28 2.81 -4.59 -10.21
C ASP A 28 3.46 -3.77 -9.09
N VAL A 29 2.69 -3.41 -8.05
CA VAL A 29 3.25 -2.76 -6.85
C VAL A 29 4.29 -3.65 -6.18
N ALA A 30 3.99 -4.94 -6.01
CA ALA A 30 4.93 -5.89 -5.43
C ALA A 30 6.21 -6.02 -6.28
N LYS A 31 6.08 -6.01 -7.62
CA LYS A 31 7.20 -6.07 -8.56
C LYS A 31 8.07 -4.82 -8.50
N ALA A 32 7.46 -3.62 -8.49
CA ALA A 32 8.17 -2.35 -8.39
C ALA A 32 8.95 -2.23 -7.07
N LEU A 33 8.37 -2.74 -5.99
CA LEU A 33 8.99 -2.79 -4.67
C LEU A 33 10.00 -3.93 -4.50
N ASN A 34 10.15 -4.80 -5.51
CA ASN A 34 10.96 -6.02 -5.44
C ASN A 34 10.62 -6.92 -4.23
N ILE A 35 9.32 -6.99 -3.89
CA ILE A 35 8.81 -7.83 -2.80
C ILE A 35 7.82 -8.87 -3.32
N THR A 36 7.59 -9.89 -2.50
CA THR A 36 6.54 -10.87 -2.81
C THR A 36 5.14 -10.27 -2.62
N PRO A 37 4.11 -10.73 -3.37
CA PRO A 37 2.72 -10.29 -3.19
C PRO A 37 2.20 -10.52 -1.76
N ARG A 38 2.71 -11.57 -1.11
CA ARG A 38 2.44 -11.87 0.29
C ARG A 38 3.10 -10.85 1.22
N GLY A 39 4.33 -10.46 0.94
CA GLY A 39 5.02 -9.37 1.63
C GLY A 39 4.26 -8.05 1.54
N LEU A 40 3.77 -7.69 0.36
CA LEU A 40 2.94 -6.51 0.16
C LEU A 40 1.65 -6.58 1.01
N SER A 41 0.96 -7.72 0.99
CA SER A 41 -0.26 -7.92 1.79
C SER A 41 -0.01 -7.77 3.29
N LEU A 42 1.12 -8.27 3.80
CA LEU A 42 1.53 -8.10 5.20
C LEU A 42 1.82 -6.64 5.54
N LYS A 43 2.36 -5.86 4.60
CA LYS A 43 2.62 -4.42 4.79
C LYS A 43 1.33 -3.60 4.77
N LEU A 44 0.44 -3.87 3.82
CA LEU A 44 -0.87 -3.22 3.71
C LEU A 44 -1.76 -3.44 4.95
N THR A 45 -1.61 -4.60 5.59
CA THR A 45 -2.34 -4.97 6.82
C THR A 45 -1.67 -4.45 8.09
N GLY A 46 -0.52 -3.76 7.99
CA GLY A 46 0.19 -3.22 9.15
C GLY A 46 0.99 -4.25 9.95
N ARG A 47 1.00 -5.53 9.55
CA ARG A 47 1.86 -6.56 10.17
C ARG A 47 3.35 -6.29 9.91
N ARG A 48 3.65 -5.61 8.81
CA ARG A 48 4.99 -5.07 8.53
C ARG A 48 4.88 -3.60 8.16
N LYS A 49 5.89 -2.81 8.51
CA LYS A 49 5.99 -1.43 8.06
C LYS A 49 6.56 -1.39 6.64
N PHE A 50 6.16 -0.37 5.88
CA PHE A 50 6.89 -0.01 4.67
C PHE A 50 8.19 0.70 5.10
N LEU A 51 9.27 0.42 4.39
CA LEU A 51 10.51 1.16 4.48
C LEU A 51 10.34 2.47 3.72
N TRP A 52 11.08 3.50 4.12
CA TRP A 52 11.00 4.80 3.45
C TRP A 52 11.38 4.70 1.97
N ASP A 53 12.40 3.90 1.66
CA ASP A 53 12.85 3.60 0.29
C ASP A 53 11.74 2.98 -0.57
N GLU A 54 11.02 1.99 -0.02
CA GLU A 54 9.88 1.36 -0.69
C GLU A 54 8.77 2.36 -0.95
N VAL A 55 8.47 3.23 0.02
CA VAL A 55 7.44 4.27 -0.14
C VAL A 55 7.85 5.25 -1.22
N CYS A 56 9.12 5.64 -1.26
CA CYS A 56 9.64 6.54 -2.27
C CYS A 56 9.52 5.93 -3.67
N ALA A 57 10.02 4.70 -3.85
CA ALA A 57 9.94 3.99 -5.12
C ALA A 57 8.48 3.78 -5.57
N MET A 58 7.59 3.36 -4.69
CA MET A 58 6.17 3.19 -5.01
C MET A 58 5.50 4.52 -5.35
N GLN A 59 5.83 5.59 -4.63
CA GLN A 59 5.30 6.92 -4.88
C GLN A 59 5.80 7.45 -6.23
N GLU A 60 7.09 7.38 -6.53
CA GLU A 60 7.62 7.81 -7.83
C GLU A 60 7.03 7.02 -9.00
N VAL A 61 6.86 5.70 -8.86
CA VAL A 61 6.39 4.83 -9.95
C VAL A 61 4.88 4.95 -10.17
N PHE A 62 4.07 5.02 -9.11
CA PHE A 62 2.61 4.91 -9.22
C PHE A 62 1.85 6.18 -8.83
N PHE A 63 2.47 7.02 -8.00
CA PHE A 63 1.81 8.14 -7.32
C PHE A 63 2.69 9.40 -7.28
N SER A 64 3.36 9.72 -8.38
CA SER A 64 4.26 10.89 -8.46
C SER A 64 3.55 12.21 -8.14
N ASP A 65 2.24 12.23 -8.36
CA ASP A 65 1.32 13.34 -8.12
C ASP A 65 0.87 13.49 -6.65
N LEU A 66 1.10 12.47 -5.81
CA LEU A 66 0.64 12.46 -4.43
C LEU A 66 1.81 12.49 -3.45
N ASP A 67 1.59 13.20 -2.35
CA ASP A 67 2.55 13.28 -1.27
C ASP A 67 2.58 11.98 -0.44
N LYS A 68 3.78 11.59 0.01
CA LYS A 68 4.01 10.35 0.80
C LYS A 68 3.23 10.36 2.11
N ASP A 69 3.05 11.52 2.75
CA ASP A 69 2.25 11.66 3.98
C ASP A 69 0.76 11.44 3.73
N LYS A 70 0.24 11.86 2.56
CA LYS A 70 -1.15 11.57 2.17
C LYS A 70 -1.34 10.09 1.87
N LEU A 71 -0.38 9.45 1.20
CA LEU A 71 -0.40 8.03 0.85
C LEU A 71 -0.36 7.13 2.09
N LEU A 72 0.54 7.43 3.01
CA LEU A 72 0.73 6.67 4.25
C LEU A 72 -0.20 7.12 5.37
N LYS A 73 -1.18 7.97 5.09
CA LYS A 73 -2.14 8.46 6.07
C LYS A 73 -2.86 7.27 6.72
N LYS A 74 -2.44 6.96 7.94
CA LYS A 74 -3.04 5.93 8.77
C LYS A 74 -4.43 6.40 9.20
N ARG A 75 -5.37 5.47 9.41
CA ARG A 75 -6.58 5.81 10.16
C ARG A 75 -6.14 6.21 11.57
N VAL A 76 -6.19 7.51 11.87
CA VAL A 76 -6.22 8.00 13.24
C VAL A 76 -7.61 7.67 13.73
N SER A 77 -7.75 6.61 14.55
CA SER A 77 -8.96 6.50 15.36
C SER A 77 -8.90 7.65 16.35
N LYS A 78 -9.85 8.56 16.22
CA LYS A 78 -10.17 9.56 17.24
C LYS A 78 -11.03 8.89 18.31
#